data_AF-B8HEH9-F1
#
_entry.id   AF-B8HEH9-F1
#
_cell.length_a   1.000
_cell.length_b   1.000
_cell.length_c   1.000
_cell.angle_alpha   90.00
_cell.angle_beta   90.00
_cell.angle_gamma   90.00
#
_symmetry.space_group_name_H-M   'P 1'
#
loop_
_entity.id
_entity.type
_entity.pdbx_description
1 polymer ?
#
loop_
_entity_poly.entity_id
_entity_poly.type
_entity_poly.pdbx_seq_one_letter_code
_entity_poly.pdbx_strand_id
1 'polypeptide(L)'
;MSPHGNPEAPASGAAEINREAPKASPVVEPREVSTSSTPDGRPVSTSLTPDGRPVSASSTTAHDRSAWGLWEVFVRSSRGLSHVHAGSLHAPDAAMALRNARDLYTRRNEGVSIWVVPADAIAASDPDSKGSFFESPQGKDYRHATYYTKSEGVKHL
;
A
#
# COMPACT_ATOMS: atom_id res chain seq x y z
N MET A 1 27.37 -5.97 52.75
CA MET A 1 27.47 -6.36 51.33
C MET A 1 26.73 -7.68 51.14
N SER A 2 25.55 -7.64 50.54
CA SER A 2 24.78 -8.84 50.19
C SER A 2 24.83 -9.02 48.67
N PRO A 3 25.16 -10.21 48.14
CA PRO A 3 25.12 -10.46 46.70
C PRO A 3 23.71 -10.92 46.31
N HIS A 4 22.95 -10.08 45.61
CA HIS A 4 21.76 -10.54 44.89
C HIS A 4 22.17 -10.96 43.48
N GLY A 5 22.57 -12.23 43.35
CA GLY A 5 22.60 -12.93 42.08
C GLY A 5 21.17 -13.34 41.71
N ASN A 6 20.71 -12.92 40.55
CA ASN A 6 19.42 -13.34 40.00
C ASN A 6 19.61 -14.73 39.33
N PRO A 7 18.81 -15.76 39.64
CA PRO A 7 18.92 -17.03 38.94
C PRO A 7 18.29 -16.94 37.55
N GLU A 8 19.12 -17.15 36.53
CA GLU A 8 18.73 -17.32 35.13
C GLU A 8 18.02 -18.67 34.98
N ALA A 9 16.73 -18.66 34.68
CA ALA A 9 15.96 -19.86 34.33
C ALA A 9 15.90 -20.01 32.80
N PRO A 10 16.38 -21.12 32.21
CA PRO A 10 16.17 -21.39 30.81
C PRO A 10 14.76 -21.94 30.57
N ALA A 11 13.97 -21.26 29.73
CA ALA A 11 12.72 -21.80 29.23
C ALA A 11 13.00 -22.94 28.25
N SER A 12 12.83 -24.16 28.74
CA SER A 12 12.89 -25.42 27.99
C SER A 12 11.70 -25.56 27.02
N GLY A 13 12.01 -25.96 25.78
CA GLY A 13 11.52 -27.24 25.23
C GLY A 13 10.11 -27.31 24.64
N ALA A 14 10.09 -27.61 23.33
CA ALA A 14 9.17 -28.48 22.62
C ALA A 14 7.73 -28.00 22.32
N ALA A 15 7.46 -27.79 21.03
CA ALA A 15 6.29 -28.39 20.37
C ALA A 15 6.54 -28.45 18.85
N GLU A 16 7.01 -29.61 18.41
CA GLU A 16 7.06 -30.07 17.03
C GLU A 16 5.63 -30.41 16.58
N ILE A 17 5.14 -29.77 15.51
CA ILE A 17 3.85 -30.14 14.89
C ILE A 17 4.08 -30.61 13.45
N ASN A 18 4.37 -31.90 13.33
CA ASN A 18 4.18 -32.66 12.09
C ASN A 18 2.70 -33.06 11.99
N ARG A 19 1.98 -32.63 10.95
CA ARG A 19 0.73 -33.26 10.50
C ARG A 19 0.61 -33.23 8.98
N GLU A 20 1.07 -34.33 8.40
CA GLU A 20 0.48 -35.12 7.31
C GLU A 20 -0.63 -34.47 6.46
N ALA A 21 -0.38 -34.44 5.14
CA ALA A 21 -1.39 -34.18 4.11
C ALA A 21 -2.26 -35.42 3.84
N PRO A 22 -3.54 -35.26 3.46
CA PRO A 22 -4.22 -36.25 2.63
C PRO A 22 -4.21 -35.85 1.14
N LYS A 23 -3.75 -36.80 0.34
CA LYS A 23 -3.96 -36.93 -1.11
C LYS A 23 -5.43 -36.71 -1.49
N ALA A 24 -5.65 -35.92 -2.54
CA ALA A 24 -6.82 -36.09 -3.40
C ALA A 24 -6.45 -35.64 -4.83
N SER A 25 -6.20 -36.61 -5.69
CA SER A 25 -6.44 -36.48 -7.13
C SER A 25 -7.80 -37.10 -7.42
N PRO A 26 -8.55 -36.55 -8.39
CA PRO A 26 -8.97 -37.42 -9.46
C PRO A 26 -8.66 -36.84 -10.83
N VAL A 27 -8.17 -37.76 -11.66
CA VAL A 27 -8.19 -37.81 -13.12
C VAL A 27 -9.49 -37.25 -13.70
N VAL A 28 -9.37 -36.36 -14.67
CA VAL A 28 -10.39 -36.16 -15.71
C VAL A 28 -9.68 -36.17 -17.06
N GLU A 29 -9.93 -37.24 -17.82
CA GLU A 29 -9.50 -37.44 -19.21
C GLU A 29 -10.14 -36.40 -20.16
N PRO A 30 -9.51 -36.15 -21.32
CA PRO A 30 -9.93 -35.14 -22.27
C PRO A 30 -11.05 -35.68 -23.17
N ARG A 31 -12.17 -34.95 -23.25
CA ARG A 31 -13.23 -35.23 -24.24
C ARG A 31 -13.34 -34.11 -25.29
N GLU A 32 -12.92 -34.51 -26.48
CA GLU A 32 -13.63 -34.38 -27.75
C GLU A 32 -13.91 -32.97 -28.30
N VAL A 33 -13.06 -32.64 -29.29
CA VAL A 33 -13.36 -31.88 -30.50
C VAL A 33 -14.85 -31.82 -30.82
N SER A 34 -15.39 -30.61 -30.82
CA SER A 34 -16.65 -30.28 -31.49
C SER A 34 -16.37 -29.26 -32.58
N THR A 35 -16.70 -29.67 -33.79
CA THR A 35 -16.63 -28.94 -35.05
C THR A 35 -17.46 -27.66 -35.01
N SER A 36 -16.81 -26.50 -35.19
CA SER A 36 -17.49 -25.22 -35.39
C SER A 36 -17.81 -25.03 -36.88
N SER A 37 -19.09 -25.17 -37.21
CA SER A 37 -19.65 -24.73 -38.48
C SER A 37 -19.93 -23.23 -38.42
N THR A 38 -19.25 -22.48 -39.27
CA THR A 38 -19.48 -21.06 -39.54
C THR A 38 -20.74 -20.87 -40.37
N PRO A 39 -21.67 -19.99 -39.97
CA PRO A 39 -22.49 -19.25 -40.91
C PRO A 39 -21.99 -17.81 -41.03
N ASP A 40 -21.70 -17.47 -42.27
CA ASP A 40 -21.42 -16.15 -42.80
C ASP A 40 -22.59 -15.19 -42.50
N GLY A 41 -22.29 -13.96 -42.09
CA GLY A 41 -23.31 -12.98 -41.68
C GLY A 41 -22.72 -11.64 -41.27
N ARG A 42 -22.55 -10.77 -42.26
CA ARG A 42 -22.07 -9.37 -42.16
C ARG A 42 -22.88 -8.50 -41.17
N PRO A 43 -22.28 -7.40 -40.67
CA PRO A 43 -22.82 -6.57 -39.59
C PRO A 43 -23.76 -5.47 -40.10
N VAL A 44 -24.85 -5.20 -39.37
CA VAL A 44 -25.53 -3.90 -39.43
C VAL A 44 -26.27 -3.61 -38.11
N SER A 45 -25.84 -2.56 -37.42
CA SER A 45 -26.75 -1.62 -36.73
C SER A 45 -25.97 -0.39 -36.32
N THR A 46 -26.18 0.64 -37.13
CA THR A 46 -25.78 2.03 -37.00
C THR A 46 -26.27 2.60 -35.66
N SER A 47 -25.35 3.22 -34.91
CA SER A 47 -25.67 4.08 -33.77
C SER A 47 -26.11 5.46 -34.26
N LEU A 48 -27.30 5.89 -33.87
CA LEU A 48 -27.75 7.29 -33.97
C LEU A 48 -28.61 7.63 -32.75
N THR A 49 -28.10 8.50 -31.88
CA THR A 49 -28.91 9.22 -30.88
C THR A 49 -29.22 10.59 -31.45
N PRO A 50 -30.50 11.00 -31.59
CA PRO A 50 -30.88 12.24 -32.25
C PRO A 50 -31.24 13.32 -31.22
N ASP A 51 -30.33 13.63 -30.29
CA ASP A 51 -30.59 14.72 -29.35
C ASP A 51 -29.32 15.54 -29.13
N GLY A 52 -29.27 16.71 -29.77
CA GLY A 52 -28.15 17.63 -29.84
C GLY A 52 -27.87 18.36 -28.52
N ARG A 53 -27.80 17.64 -27.39
CA ARG A 53 -27.30 18.18 -26.13
C ARG A 53 -25.80 17.88 -25.99
N PRO A 54 -24.95 18.89 -25.74
CA PRO A 54 -23.64 18.59 -25.18
C PRO A 54 -23.87 17.99 -23.80
N VAL A 55 -23.54 16.70 -23.64
CA VAL A 55 -23.38 16.10 -22.32
C VAL A 55 -22.16 16.78 -21.71
N SER A 56 -22.31 17.36 -20.51
CA SER A 56 -21.17 17.93 -19.78
C SER A 56 -20.13 16.84 -19.57
N ALA A 57 -19.04 16.92 -20.34
CA ALA A 57 -17.89 16.07 -20.14
C ALA A 57 -17.34 16.35 -18.74
N SER A 58 -17.42 15.33 -17.88
CA SER A 58 -16.70 15.21 -16.63
C SER A 58 -15.26 15.66 -16.83
N SER A 59 -14.78 16.52 -15.93
CA SER A 59 -13.39 16.99 -15.86
C SER A 59 -12.46 15.81 -15.63
N THR A 60 -12.05 15.15 -16.70
CA THR A 60 -10.89 14.26 -16.72
C THR A 60 -9.67 15.14 -16.52
N THR A 61 -9.09 15.09 -15.32
CA THR A 61 -7.76 15.63 -15.04
C THR A 61 -6.81 15.11 -16.13
N ALA A 62 -6.37 16.01 -17.01
CA ALA A 62 -5.56 15.67 -18.16
C ALA A 62 -4.18 15.19 -17.71
N HIS A 63 -4.03 13.87 -17.61
CA HIS A 63 -2.78 13.19 -17.28
C HIS A 63 -2.17 12.55 -18.53
N ASP A 64 -2.09 13.32 -19.61
CA ASP A 64 -1.71 12.75 -20.89
C ASP A 64 -0.74 13.66 -21.62
N ARG A 65 0.54 13.67 -21.20
CA ARG A 65 1.70 14.08 -22.03
C ARG A 65 3.05 13.46 -21.64
N SER A 66 3.01 12.27 -21.05
CA SER A 66 3.97 11.22 -21.37
C SER A 66 3.19 9.94 -21.16
N ALA A 67 3.11 9.08 -22.16
CA ALA A 67 2.53 7.74 -21.98
C ALA A 67 3.22 6.95 -20.85
N TRP A 68 4.32 7.48 -20.30
CA TRP A 68 5.07 6.99 -19.16
C TRP A 68 5.22 8.13 -18.13
N GLY A 69 4.26 8.23 -17.21
CA GLY A 69 4.31 9.18 -16.09
C GLY A 69 5.34 8.76 -15.05
N LEU A 70 5.78 9.72 -14.22
CA LEU A 70 6.69 9.47 -13.08
C LEU A 70 5.89 9.04 -11.85
N TRP A 71 6.36 8.00 -11.17
CA TRP A 71 5.77 7.42 -9.98
C TRP A 71 6.79 7.34 -8.86
N GLU A 72 6.40 7.73 -7.65
CA GLU A 72 7.17 7.51 -6.43
C GLU A 72 6.77 6.17 -5.79
N VAL A 73 7.75 5.40 -5.34
CA VAL A 73 7.57 4.04 -4.82
C VAL A 73 7.90 3.99 -3.33
N PHE A 74 6.97 3.46 -2.53
CA PHE A 74 7.18 3.24 -1.11
C PHE A 74 7.06 1.75 -0.80
N VAL A 75 8.03 1.20 -0.08
CA VAL A 75 8.09 -0.23 0.25
C VAL A 75 8.09 -0.40 1.77
N ARG A 76 7.31 -1.38 2.26
CA ARG A 76 7.38 -1.83 3.64
C ARG A 76 7.84 -3.29 3.68
N SER A 77 8.85 -3.55 4.50
CA SER A 77 9.33 -4.92 4.73
C SER A 77 8.39 -5.71 5.65
N SER A 78 8.56 -7.03 5.70
CA SER A 78 7.71 -7.92 6.53
C SER A 78 7.70 -7.51 8.02
N ARG A 79 8.86 -7.10 8.54
CA ARG A 79 9.01 -6.64 9.94
C ARG A 79 8.97 -5.11 10.07
N GLY A 80 8.69 -4.40 8.99
CA GLY A 80 8.66 -2.94 8.96
C GLY A 80 7.32 -2.38 9.43
N LEU A 81 7.35 -1.29 10.21
CA LEU A 81 6.14 -0.61 10.69
C LEU A 81 5.54 0.32 9.64
N SER A 82 6.38 0.95 8.80
CA SER A 82 5.98 2.00 7.86
C SER A 82 6.53 1.75 6.46
N HIS A 83 5.81 2.22 5.45
CA HIS A 83 6.33 2.30 4.09
C HIS A 83 7.41 3.39 4.02
N VAL A 84 8.54 3.06 3.41
CA VAL A 84 9.68 3.96 3.21
C VAL A 84 9.85 4.21 1.73
N HIS A 85 10.16 5.45 1.36
CA HIS A 85 10.44 5.80 -0.03
C HIS A 85 11.67 5.03 -0.54
N ALA A 86 11.47 4.21 -1.57
CA ALA A 86 12.52 3.40 -2.17
C ALA A 86 13.13 4.07 -3.41
N GLY A 87 12.36 4.90 -4.11
CA GLY A 87 12.78 5.64 -5.30
C GLY A 87 11.64 5.83 -6.29
N SER A 88 12.00 6.35 -7.47
CA SER A 88 11.04 6.74 -8.51
C SER A 88 11.20 5.87 -9.76
N LEU A 89 10.10 5.66 -10.50
CA LEU A 89 10.12 4.94 -11.78
C LEU A 89 9.12 5.54 -12.76
N HIS A 90 9.27 5.22 -14.05
CA HIS A 90 8.31 5.59 -15.07
C HIS A 90 7.42 4.41 -15.44
N ALA A 91 6.11 4.66 -15.59
CA ALA A 91 5.15 3.64 -16.01
C ALA A 91 3.89 4.29 -16.62
N PRO A 92 3.20 3.57 -17.54
CA PRO A 92 1.98 4.06 -18.17
C PRO A 92 0.76 4.08 -17.25
N ASP A 93 0.71 3.17 -16.27
CA ASP A 93 -0.39 3.05 -15.33
C ASP A 93 0.09 2.48 -13.99
N ALA A 94 -0.78 2.50 -12.98
CA ALA A 94 -0.47 2.00 -11.65
C ALA A 94 -0.14 0.50 -11.61
N ALA A 95 -0.77 -0.31 -12.48
CA ALA A 95 -0.56 -1.76 -12.49
C ALA A 95 0.84 -2.11 -13.01
N MET A 96 1.30 -1.41 -14.05
CA MET A 96 2.65 -1.53 -14.57
C MET A 96 3.67 -0.94 -13.61
N ALA A 97 3.34 0.19 -12.94
CA ALA A 97 4.18 0.76 -11.89
C ALA A 97 4.44 -0.23 -10.75
N LEU A 98 3.40 -0.92 -10.26
CA LEU A 98 3.52 -1.94 -9.21
C LEU A 98 4.41 -3.12 -9.64
N ARG A 99 4.23 -3.62 -10.87
CA ARG A 99 5.06 -4.71 -11.40
C ARG A 99 6.54 -4.31 -11.47
N ASN A 100 6.82 -3.14 -12.06
CA ASN A 100 8.17 -2.61 -12.18
C ASN A 100 8.80 -2.37 -10.79
N ALA A 101 8.03 -1.79 -9.86
CA ALA A 101 8.45 -1.53 -8.49
C ALA A 101 8.83 -2.82 -7.75
N ARG A 102 8.03 -3.88 -7.91
CA ARG A 102 8.32 -5.19 -7.33
C ARG A 102 9.67 -5.71 -7.81
N ASP A 103 9.90 -5.69 -9.11
CA ASP A 103 11.10 -6.28 -9.73
C ASP A 103 12.38 -5.47 -9.42
N LEU A 104 12.25 -4.14 -9.27
CA LEU A 104 13.35 -3.23 -8.93
C LEU A 104 13.69 -3.21 -7.44
N TYR A 105 12.68 -3.06 -6.57
CA TYR A 105 12.88 -2.71 -5.16
C TYR A 105 12.63 -3.84 -4.16
N THR A 106 12.05 -4.97 -4.57
CA THR A 106 11.71 -6.08 -3.66
C THR A 106 12.45 -7.39 -3.94
N ARG A 107 13.68 -7.29 -4.45
CA ARG A 107 14.51 -8.47 -4.71
C ARG A 107 14.60 -9.33 -3.44
N ARG A 108 14.45 -10.65 -3.60
CA ARG A 108 14.43 -11.65 -2.50
C ARG A 108 13.23 -11.56 -1.55
N ASN A 109 12.14 -10.90 -1.95
CA ASN A 109 10.88 -10.88 -1.19
C ASN A 109 10.97 -10.15 0.17
N GLU A 110 11.93 -9.23 0.31
CA GLU A 110 12.11 -8.45 1.54
C GLU A 110 10.99 -7.41 1.74
N GLY A 111 10.34 -6.98 0.64
CA GLY A 111 9.19 -6.06 0.65
C GLY A 111 7.86 -6.81 0.55
N VAL A 112 7.02 -6.71 1.58
CA VAL A 112 5.70 -7.39 1.66
C VAL A 112 4.56 -6.49 1.19
N SER A 113 4.77 -5.17 1.19
CA SER A 113 3.77 -4.20 0.72
C SER A 113 4.44 -3.09 -0.09
N ILE A 114 3.86 -2.75 -1.23
CA ILE A 114 4.32 -1.71 -2.13
C ILE A 114 3.18 -0.72 -2.35
N TRP A 115 3.48 0.57 -2.19
CA TRP A 115 2.64 1.67 -2.66
C TRP A 115 3.33 2.34 -3.83
N VAL A 116 2.55 2.70 -4.84
CA VAL A 116 2.98 3.56 -5.94
C VAL A 116 2.03 4.75 -6.00
N VAL A 117 2.58 5.93 -6.16
CA VAL A 117 1.82 7.19 -6.20
C VAL A 117 2.32 8.00 -7.39
N PRO A 118 1.44 8.56 -8.23
CA PRO A 118 1.86 9.52 -9.25
C PRO A 118 2.64 10.66 -8.60
N ALA A 119 3.77 11.07 -9.18
CA ALA A 119 4.61 12.09 -8.58
C ALA A 119 3.89 13.43 -8.39
N ASP A 120 2.95 13.76 -9.28
CA ASP A 120 2.15 14.98 -9.24
C ASP A 120 1.04 14.97 -8.16
N ALA A 121 0.71 13.79 -7.62
CA ALA A 121 -0.21 13.64 -6.51
C ALA A 121 0.46 13.90 -5.14
N ILE A 122 1.78 14.07 -5.10
CA ILE A 122 2.55 14.34 -3.88
C ILE A 122 2.80 15.84 -3.75
N ALA A 123 2.30 16.43 -2.66
CA ALA A 123 2.64 17.79 -2.26
C ALA A 123 3.80 17.77 -1.25
N ALA A 124 4.84 18.56 -1.49
CA ALA A 124 5.95 18.76 -0.58
C ALA A 124 5.87 20.14 0.08
N SER A 125 6.23 20.23 1.37
CA SER A 125 6.42 21.52 2.03
C SER A 125 7.68 22.20 1.53
N ASP A 126 7.65 23.53 1.41
CA ASP A 126 8.83 24.33 1.14
C ASP A 126 9.83 24.26 2.34
N PRO A 127 11.11 23.89 2.10
CA PRO A 127 12.14 23.91 3.14
C PRO A 127 12.26 25.26 3.86
N ASP A 128 12.03 26.38 3.18
CA ASP A 128 12.12 27.72 3.76
C ASP A 128 10.94 28.03 4.70
N SER A 129 9.83 27.30 4.56
CA SER A 129 8.64 27.42 5.42
C SER A 129 8.68 26.56 6.68
N LYS A 130 9.83 25.94 7.00
CA LYS A 130 9.97 24.97 8.11
C LYS A 130 9.47 25.50 9.46
N GLY A 131 9.70 26.78 9.75
CA GLY A 131 9.27 27.40 11.01
C GLY A 131 7.76 27.29 11.24
N SER A 132 6.95 27.58 10.23
CA SER A 132 5.48 27.56 10.37
C SER A 132 4.88 26.15 10.44
N PHE A 133 5.51 25.16 9.81
CA PHE A 133 4.99 23.78 9.75
C PHE A 133 5.44 22.92 10.94
N PHE A 134 6.64 23.17 11.48
CA PHE A 134 7.28 22.24 12.42
C PHE A 134 7.67 22.85 13.77
N GLU A 135 7.63 24.17 13.94
CA GLU A 135 7.75 24.72 15.30
C GLU A 135 6.46 24.41 16.04
N SER A 136 6.56 23.50 17.02
CA SER A 136 5.56 23.41 18.09
C SER A 136 5.30 24.83 18.58
N PRO A 137 4.05 25.24 18.86
CA PRO A 137 3.78 26.60 19.30
C PRO A 137 4.61 26.92 20.55
N GLN A 138 5.73 27.62 20.32
CA GLN A 138 6.71 27.98 21.32
C GLN A 138 5.96 28.69 22.46
N GLY A 139 6.13 28.22 23.70
CA GLY A 139 5.46 28.80 24.88
C GLY A 139 4.07 28.23 25.21
N LYS A 140 3.67 27.08 24.66
CA LYS A 140 2.49 26.32 25.12
C LYS A 140 2.81 25.21 26.12
N ASP A 141 3.87 25.40 26.92
CA ASP A 141 4.30 24.45 27.95
C ASP A 141 3.20 24.19 29.00
N TYR A 142 2.33 25.17 29.22
CA TYR A 142 1.14 25.07 30.08
C TYR A 142 0.16 23.95 29.70
N ARG A 143 0.32 23.31 28.52
CA ARG A 143 -0.52 22.18 28.07
C ARG A 143 0.05 20.81 28.45
N HIS A 144 1.26 20.74 29.03
CA HIS A 144 1.81 19.47 29.47
C HIS A 144 1.22 19.03 30.82
N ALA A 145 0.85 17.75 30.90
CA ALA A 145 0.27 17.12 32.09
C ALA A 145 1.12 17.32 33.35
N THR A 146 2.44 17.45 33.20
CA THR A 146 3.41 17.67 34.28
C THR A 146 3.18 18.99 35.03
N TYR A 147 2.60 20.01 34.39
CA TYR A 147 2.38 21.33 35.00
C TYR A 147 1.02 21.48 35.69
N TYR A 148 0.15 20.48 35.63
CA TYR A 148 -1.04 20.44 36.47
C TYR A 148 -0.65 19.90 37.85
N THR A 149 -0.63 20.76 38.86
CA THR A 149 -0.58 20.30 40.25
C THR A 149 -1.81 19.44 40.51
N LYS A 150 -1.59 18.18 40.93
CA LYS A 150 -2.65 17.27 41.37
C LYS A 150 -3.48 18.03 42.42
N SER A 151 -4.76 18.26 42.16
CA SER A 151 -5.62 18.96 43.12
C SER A 151 -5.65 18.17 44.42
N GLU A 152 -5.15 18.75 45.50
CA GLU A 152 -5.37 18.25 46.87
C GLU A 152 -6.88 18.29 47.12
N GLY A 153 -7.55 17.13 47.16
CA GLY A 153 -8.90 17.05 47.72
C GLY A 153 -9.98 16.30 46.92
N VAL A 154 -9.69 15.17 46.27
CA VAL A 154 -10.76 14.22 45.89
C VAL A 154 -10.47 12.86 46.52
N LYS A 155 -11.32 12.47 47.48
CA LYS A 155 -11.12 11.30 48.36
C LYS A 155 -11.28 9.95 47.65
N HIS A 156 -11.67 9.93 46.37
CA HIS A 156 -12.00 8.71 45.62
C HIS A 156 -11.61 8.76 44.12
N LEU A 157 -10.41 9.25 43.79
CA LEU A 157 -9.75 9.03 42.49
C LEU A 157 -8.36 8.41 42.72
#